data_AF-A0A7C3TKL4-F1
#
_entry.id   AF-A0A7C3TKL4-F1
#
_cell.length_a   1.000
_cell.length_b   1.000
_cell.length_c   1.000
_cell.angle_alpha   90.00
_cell.angle_beta   90.00
_cell.angle_gamma   90.00
#
_symmetry.space_group_name_H-M   'P 1'
#
loop_
_entity.id
_entity.type
_entity.pdbx_description
1 polymer ?
#
loop_
_entity_poly.entity_id
_entity_poly.type
_entity_poly.pdbx_seq_one_letter_code
_entity_poly.pdbx_strand_id
1 'polypeptide(L)'
;MPSDSIKKQIIQLIKQSNRILIMPSSPPDGDSLGSALALYLVFKKLNKEATVVAIDPIPEVYKFLPSINVIGEKVAASRDFIIVIDCSKTKVMNIKSFIEDDKANIIISPKGGRFS
;
A
#
# COMPACT_ATOMS: atom_id res chain seq x y z
N MET A 1 -1.01 28.07 -13.38
CA MET A 1 -0.10 27.19 -12.60
C MET A 1 -0.96 26.22 -11.77
N PRO A 2 -1.09 24.93 -12.13
CA PRO A 2 -2.01 24.00 -11.44
C PRO A 2 -1.38 23.23 -10.25
N SER A 3 -0.06 23.33 -10.02
CA SER A 3 0.68 22.49 -9.08
C SER A 3 0.33 22.70 -7.60
N ASP A 4 -0.06 23.91 -7.20
CA ASP A 4 -0.43 24.21 -5.81
C ASP A 4 -1.75 23.56 -5.38
N SER A 5 -2.63 23.25 -6.33
CA SER A 5 -3.91 22.59 -6.04
C SER A 5 -3.70 21.14 -5.62
N ILE A 6 -2.83 20.41 -6.33
CA ILE A 6 -2.57 18.98 -6.07
C ILE A 6 -1.91 18.79 -4.71
N LYS A 7 -0.91 19.62 -4.38
CA LYS A 7 -0.24 19.56 -3.06
C LYS A 7 -1.24 19.80 -1.92
N LYS A 8 -2.13 20.79 -2.05
CA LYS A 8 -3.18 21.06 -1.06
C LYS A 8 -4.15 19.91 -0.92
N GLN A 9 -4.56 19.29 -2.02
CA GLN A 9 -5.43 18.11 -2.01
C GLN A 9 -4.79 16.93 -1.28
N ILE A 10 -3.51 16.63 -1.57
CA ILE A 10 -2.76 15.56 -0.89
C ILE A 10 -2.67 15.84 0.61
N ILE A 11 -2.33 17.07 1.01
CA ILE A 11 -2.27 17.45 2.43
C ILE A 11 -3.63 17.28 3.10
N GLN A 12 -4.72 17.64 2.43
CA GLN A 12 -6.07 17.50 2.97
C GLN A 12 -6.44 16.02 3.19
N LEU A 13 -6.14 15.16 2.21
CA LEU A 13 -6.35 13.72 2.33
C LEU A 13 -5.54 13.13 3.50
N ILE A 14 -4.26 13.51 3.61
CA ILE A 14 -3.40 13.08 4.73
C ILE A 14 -4.00 13.53 6.07
N LYS A 15 -4.48 14.77 6.18
CA LYS A 15 -5.08 15.30 7.41
C LYS A 15 -6.33 14.50 7.82
N GLN A 16 -7.17 14.13 6.86
CA GLN A 16 -8.42 13.39 7.08
C GLN A 16 -8.19 11.89 7.37
N SER A 17 -7.09 11.30 6.90
CA SER A 17 -6.77 9.89 7.12
C SER A 17 -6.20 9.63 8.52
N ASN A 18 -6.78 8.67 9.25
CA ASN A 18 -6.24 8.22 10.56
C ASN A 18 -5.34 6.98 10.44
N ARG A 19 -5.61 6.12 9.46
CA ARG A 19 -4.85 4.90 9.17
C ARG A 19 -4.20 5.03 7.80
N ILE A 20 -2.89 4.84 7.74
CA ILE A 20 -2.10 5.05 6.52
C ILE A 20 -1.19 3.84 6.30
N LEU A 21 -1.32 3.22 5.14
CA LEU A 21 -0.38 2.20 4.66
C LEU A 21 0.67 2.87 3.77
N ILE A 22 1.94 2.58 4.01
CA ILE A 22 3.08 3.04 3.22
C ILE A 22 3.76 1.80 2.64
N MET A 23 3.99 1.81 1.34
CA MET A 23 4.66 0.73 0.63
C MET A 23 5.83 1.32 -0.17
N PRO A 24 7.09 0.90 0.10
CA PRO A 24 8.21 1.23 -0.77
C PRO A 24 8.09 0.50 -2.11
N SER A 25 9.04 0.74 -3.03
CA SER A 25 9.08 0.04 -4.31
C SER A 25 9.34 -1.47 -4.12
N SER A 26 9.07 -2.22 -5.17
CA SER A 26 9.24 -3.67 -5.25
C SER A 26 10.02 -3.96 -6.56
N PRO A 27 11.31 -4.37 -6.50
CA PRO A 27 12.13 -4.51 -5.30
C PRO A 27 12.50 -3.16 -4.64
N PRO A 28 12.67 -3.11 -3.30
CA PRO A 28 12.95 -1.88 -2.59
C PRO A 28 14.38 -1.38 -2.85
N ASP A 29 14.48 -0.07 -3.06
CA ASP A 29 15.74 0.66 -3.15
C ASP A 29 15.92 1.64 -1.98
N GLY A 30 17.10 2.26 -1.88
CA GLY A 30 17.40 3.18 -0.78
C GLY A 30 16.49 4.42 -0.75
N ASP A 31 16.05 4.91 -1.90
CA ASP A 31 15.20 6.11 -2.01
C ASP A 31 13.78 5.82 -1.49
N SER A 32 13.18 4.75 -1.97
CA SER A 32 11.84 4.32 -1.56
C SER A 32 11.78 3.92 -0.09
N LEU A 33 12.78 3.19 0.41
CA LEU A 33 12.88 2.83 1.83
C LEU A 33 13.05 4.08 2.72
N GLY A 34 13.97 4.98 2.34
CA GLY A 34 14.19 6.23 3.06
C GLY A 34 12.93 7.10 3.10
N SER A 35 12.26 7.25 1.96
CA SER A 35 11.01 8.00 1.82
C SER A 35 9.88 7.38 2.66
N ALA A 36 9.74 6.06 2.63
CA ALA A 36 8.71 5.34 3.40
C ALA A 36 8.92 5.51 4.91
N LEU A 37 10.15 5.37 5.40
CA LEU A 37 10.51 5.53 6.80
C LEU A 37 10.34 6.99 7.26
N ALA A 38 10.72 7.96 6.43
CA ALA A 38 10.50 9.38 6.73
C ALA A 38 9.01 9.71 6.88
N LEU A 39 8.17 9.22 5.95
CA LEU A 39 6.71 9.40 6.01
C LEU A 39 6.11 8.72 7.24
N TYR A 40 6.54 7.51 7.58
CA TYR A 40 6.13 6.82 8.79
C TYR A 40 6.38 7.68 10.04
N LEU A 41 7.59 8.22 10.17
CA LEU A 41 7.96 9.06 11.32
C LEU A 41 7.14 10.36 11.36
N VAL A 42 6.89 10.98 10.20
CA VAL A 42 6.03 12.18 10.10
C VAL A 42 4.61 11.87 10.55
N PHE A 43 4.01 10.77 10.07
CA PHE A 43 2.65 10.39 10.44
C PHE A 43 2.53 10.00 11.91
N LYS A 44 3.55 9.35 12.49
CA LYS A 44 3.61 9.12 13.94
C LYS A 44 3.64 10.44 14.72
N LYS A 45 4.44 11.42 14.31
CA LYS A 45 4.44 12.77 14.92
C LYS A 45 3.10 13.51 14.79
N LEU A 46 2.31 13.18 13.77
CA LEU A 46 0.95 13.71 13.57
C LEU A 46 -0.13 12.89 14.29
N ASN A 47 0.25 11.96 15.19
CA ASN A 47 -0.64 11.05 15.91
C ASN A 47 -1.53 10.19 14.97
N LYS A 48 -0.98 9.76 13.84
CA LYS A 48 -1.66 8.86 12.89
C LYS A 48 -1.15 7.43 13.01
N GLU A 49 -2.01 6.47 12.70
CA GLU A 49 -1.67 5.05 12.62
C GLU A 49 -1.05 4.73 11.26
N ALA A 50 0.27 4.87 11.17
CA ALA A 50 1.02 4.49 9.98
C ALA A 50 1.58 3.06 10.08
N THR A 51 1.46 2.29 9.00
CA THR A 51 2.07 0.96 8.83
C THR A 51 2.95 0.97 7.58
N VAL A 52 4.16 0.41 7.65
CA VAL A 52 5.05 0.26 6.50
C VAL A 52 5.16 -1.23 6.17
N VAL A 53 4.95 -1.59 4.90
CA VAL A 53 5.03 -2.98 4.43
C VAL A 53 5.81 -3.04 3.13
N ALA A 54 6.85 -3.88 3.09
CA ALA A 54 7.59 -4.20 1.88
C ALA A 54 7.07 -5.53 1.30
N ILE A 55 6.92 -5.60 -0.02
CA ILE A 55 6.50 -6.82 -0.72
C ILE A 55 7.69 -7.78 -0.85
N ASP A 56 8.84 -7.24 -1.29
CA ASP A 56 10.07 -8.00 -1.44
C ASP A 56 10.96 -7.88 -0.20
N PRO A 57 11.88 -8.85 0.01
CA PRO A 57 12.88 -8.77 1.07
C PRO A 57 13.70 -7.49 0.99
N ILE A 58 14.01 -6.90 2.14
CA ILE A 58 14.86 -5.73 2.23
C ILE A 58 16.33 -6.16 2.04
N PRO A 59 17.07 -5.60 1.05
CA PRO A 59 18.49 -5.88 0.87
C PRO A 59 19.32 -5.56 2.12
N GLU A 60 20.32 -6.41 2.43
CA GLU A 60 21.21 -6.24 3.60
C GLU A 60 21.84 -4.85 3.67
N VAL A 61 22.20 -4.29 2.51
CA VAL A 61 22.80 -2.96 2.40
C VAL A 61 21.91 -1.85 2.95
N TYR A 62 20.61 -2.05 3.11
CA TYR A 62 19.68 -1.05 3.65
C TYR A 62 19.25 -1.31 5.11
N LYS A 63 19.71 -2.40 5.73
CA LYS A 63 19.36 -2.72 7.12
C LYS A 63 19.95 -1.77 8.16
N PHE A 64 20.87 -0.88 7.75
CA PHE A 64 21.37 0.19 8.62
C PHE A 64 20.39 1.36 8.78
N LEU A 65 19.34 1.45 7.93
CA LEU A 65 18.44 2.59 7.95
C LEU A 65 17.71 2.73 9.30
N PRO A 66 17.60 3.95 9.85
CA PRO A 66 16.89 4.17 11.11
C PRO A 66 15.45 3.70 11.03
N SER A 67 14.98 3.00 12.06
CA SER A 67 13.60 2.47 12.14
C SER A 67 13.27 1.40 11.09
N ILE A 68 14.25 0.76 10.43
CA ILE A 68 13.98 -0.28 9.42
C ILE A 68 13.15 -1.45 9.99
N ASN A 69 13.26 -1.71 11.29
CA ASN A 69 12.53 -2.74 12.02
C ASN A 69 11.01 -2.51 12.09
N VAL A 70 10.52 -1.33 11.72
CA VAL A 70 9.07 -1.05 11.65
C VAL A 70 8.44 -1.55 10.35
N ILE A 71 9.25 -1.90 9.36
CA ILE A 71 8.76 -2.47 8.11
C ILE A 71 8.36 -3.91 8.38
N GLY A 72 7.06 -4.17 8.38
CA GLY A 72 6.53 -5.52 8.56
C GLY A 72 6.66 -6.31 7.26
N GLU A 73 7.06 -7.58 7.36
CA GLU A 73 7.03 -8.54 6.24
C GLU A 73 5.60 -8.92 5.84
N LYS A 74 4.62 -8.65 6.70
CA LYS A 74 3.20 -8.94 6.44
C LYS A 74 2.33 -7.82 6.97
N VAL A 75 1.26 -7.51 6.23
CA VAL A 75 0.13 -6.68 6.65
C VAL A 75 -0.58 -7.36 7.83
N ALA A 76 0.02 -7.34 9.01
CA ALA A 76 -0.60 -7.87 10.23
C ALA A 76 -1.48 -6.82 10.94
N ALA A 77 -1.61 -5.62 10.35
CA ALA A 77 -2.21 -4.46 11.02
C ALA A 77 -3.60 -4.05 10.51
N SER A 78 -4.20 -4.79 9.56
CA SER A 78 -5.63 -4.67 9.33
C SER A 78 -6.28 -6.03 9.24
N ARG A 79 -7.49 -6.15 9.79
CA ARG A 79 -8.40 -7.28 9.54
C ARG A 79 -8.90 -7.28 8.08
N ASP A 80 -8.11 -6.72 7.16
CA ASP A 80 -8.47 -6.63 5.76
C ASP A 80 -7.95 -7.89 5.08
N PHE A 81 -8.87 -8.64 4.50
CA PHE A 81 -8.52 -9.72 3.60
C PHE A 81 -8.14 -9.12 2.25
N ILE A 82 -6.84 -9.03 1.98
CA ILE A 82 -6.29 -8.43 0.75
C ILE A 82 -6.06 -9.54 -0.28
N ILE A 83 -6.78 -9.47 -1.41
CA ILE A 83 -6.52 -10.31 -2.59
C ILE A 83 -5.75 -9.47 -3.60
N VAL A 84 -4.53 -9.89 -3.93
CA VAL A 84 -3.72 -9.31 -5.01
C VAL A 84 -3.74 -10.25 -6.21
N ILE A 85 -4.15 -9.76 -7.37
CA ILE A 85 -4.17 -10.51 -8.63
C ILE A 85 -3.23 -9.84 -9.62
N ASP A 86 -2.26 -10.59 -10.14
CA ASP A 86 -1.39 -10.11 -11.22
C ASP A 86 -2.21 -9.92 -12.50
N CYS A 87 -2.29 -8.67 -12.95
CA CYS A 87 -3.01 -8.26 -14.15
C CYS A 87 -2.07 -7.81 -15.28
N SER A 88 -0.78 -8.15 -15.20
CA SER A 88 0.24 -7.77 -16.18
C SER A 88 -0.09 -8.21 -17.61
N LYS A 89 -0.67 -9.41 -17.77
CA LYS A 89 -1.06 -9.96 -19.09
C LYS A 89 -2.48 -9.63 -19.52
N THR A 90 -3.37 -9.25 -18.60
CA THR A 90 -4.79 -9.05 -18.90
C THR A 90 -5.41 -8.04 -17.95
N LYS A 91 -5.99 -6.97 -18.51
CA LYS A 91 -6.66 -5.92 -17.72
C LYS A 91 -8.00 -6.40 -17.18
N VAL A 92 -8.32 -5.96 -15.97
CA VAL A 92 -9.64 -6.17 -15.35
C VAL A 92 -10.70 -5.32 -16.07
N MET A 93 -11.83 -5.94 -16.40
CA MET A 93 -13.00 -5.25 -16.95
C MET A 93 -13.96 -4.83 -15.84
N ASN A 94 -14.29 -5.76 -14.93
CA ASN A 94 -15.26 -5.54 -13.87
C ASN A 94 -14.85 -6.25 -12.58
N ILE A 95 -15.19 -5.62 -11.46
CA ILE A 95 -15.08 -6.19 -10.12
C ILE A 95 -16.46 -6.09 -9.47
N LYS A 96 -16.98 -7.20 -8.94
CA LYS A 96 -18.20 -7.23 -8.15
C LYS A 96 -17.93 -7.92 -6.82
N SER A 97 -18.47 -7.36 -5.75
CA SER A 97 -18.45 -7.97 -4.42
C SER A 97 -19.84 -7.94 -3.80
N PHE A 98 -20.21 -9.05 -3.17
CA PHE A 98 -21.46 -9.19 -2.42
C PHE A 98 -21.35 -10.32 -1.39
N ILE A 99 -22.24 -10.32 -0.41
CA ILE A 99 -22.33 -11.35 0.63
C ILE A 99 -23.63 -12.12 0.42
N GLU A 100 -23.56 -13.46 0.39
CA GLU A 100 -24.69 -14.36 0.23
C GLU A 100 -24.43 -15.65 1.02
N ASP A 101 -25.41 -16.12 1.79
CA ASP A 101 -25.31 -17.34 2.63
C ASP A 101 -24.02 -17.43 3.47
N ASP A 102 -23.71 -16.35 4.21
CA ASP A 102 -22.49 -16.18 5.01
C ASP A 102 -21.16 -16.32 4.22
N LYS A 103 -21.21 -16.21 2.89
CA LYS A 103 -20.02 -16.22 2.02
C LYS A 103 -19.78 -14.84 1.42
N ALA A 104 -18.53 -14.39 1.49
CA ALA A 104 -18.07 -13.22 0.74
C ALA A 104 -17.69 -13.64 -0.69
N ASN A 105 -18.43 -13.17 -1.68
CA ASN A 105 -18.18 -13.42 -3.09
C ASN A 105 -17.42 -12.24 -3.69
N ILE A 106 -16.28 -12.52 -4.34
CA ILE A 106 -15.50 -11.54 -5.11
C ILE A 106 -15.35 -12.07 -6.53
N ILE A 107 -16.02 -11.43 -7.48
CA ILE A 107 -16.01 -11.81 -8.91
C ILE A 107 -15.18 -10.78 -9.68
N ILE A 108 -14.12 -11.26 -10.34
CA ILE A 108 -13.21 -10.43 -11.12
C ILE A 108 -13.24 -10.94 -12.56
N SER A 109 -13.69 -10.10 -13.48
CA SER A 109 -13.84 -10.45 -14.91
C SER A 109 -12.71 -9.82 -15.73
N PRO A 110 -11.96 -10.60 -16.52
CA PRO A 110 -10.97 -10.05 -17.44
C PRO A 110 -11.64 -9.36 -18.64
N LYS A 111 -10.96 -8.39 -19.24
CA LYS A 111 -11.40 -7.75 -20.50
C LYS A 111 -11.28 -8.69 -21.71
N GLY A 112 -10.48 -9.74 -21.59
CA GLY A 112 -10.32 -10.84 -22.56
C GLY A 112 -9.23 -11.81 -22.09
N GLY A 113 -9.26 -13.07 -22.49
CA GLY A 113 -8.28 -14.07 -22.04
C GLY A 113 -8.49 -14.54 -20.59
N ARG A 114 -7.42 -14.98 -19.93
CA ARG A 114 -7.41 -15.49 -18.55
C ARG A 114 -6.34 -14.77 -17.74
N PHE A 115 -6.60 -14.57 -16.45
CA PHE A 115 -5.52 -14.30 -15.50
C PHE A 115 -4.60 -15.53 -15.47
N SER A 116 -3.28 -15.32 -15.47
CA SER A 116 -2.26 -16.37 -15.54
C SER A 116 -1.38 -16.36 -14.32
#